data_AF-A0A945FU30-F1
#
_entry.id   AF-A0A945FU30-F1
#
_cell.length_a   1.000
_cell.length_b   1.000
_cell.length_c   1.000
_cell.angle_alpha   90.00
_cell.angle_beta   90.00
_cell.angle_gamma   90.00
#
_symmetry.space_group_name_H-M   'P 1'
#
loop_
_entity.id
_entity.type
_entity.pdbx_description
1 polymer ?
#
loop_
_entity_poly.entity_id
_entity_poly.type
_entity_poly.pdbx_seq_one_letter_code
_entity_poly.pdbx_strand_id
1 'polypeptide(L)'
;MVDESIAERMVACAADFPKNESEISPAGLSLTPSEHIDVEYISEAPVALECRRVTVLQFAKTRDLAIGEIVGLHAKEGLIDPETKRINWDNYNPIGRLYANQYIRTHDRFSMDIPSPEDIISGKIKNFTEEK
;
A
#
# COMPACT_ATOMS: atom_id res chain seq x y z
N MET A 1 -3.02 3.33 1.40
CA MET A 1 -1.85 2.46 1.71
C MET A 1 -1.27 2.87 3.05
N VAL A 2 -0.41 2.06 3.66
CA VAL A 2 0.07 2.24 5.04
C VAL A 2 1.59 2.14 5.06
N ASP A 3 2.24 3.15 5.65
CA ASP A 3 3.66 3.13 6.01
C ASP A 3 3.82 3.25 7.54
N GLU A 4 5.07 3.25 7.99
CA GLU A 4 5.40 3.36 9.42
C GLU A 4 4.80 4.61 10.08
N SER A 5 4.63 5.72 9.34
CA SER A 5 4.17 6.99 9.91
C SER A 5 2.71 6.97 10.39
N ILE A 6 1.89 6.07 9.82
CA ILE A 6 0.47 5.92 10.18
C ILE A 6 0.13 4.52 10.69
N ALA A 7 1.13 3.68 10.95
CA ALA A 7 0.96 2.27 11.34
C ALA A 7 0.09 2.11 12.60
N GLU A 8 0.41 2.85 13.66
CA GLU A 8 -0.33 2.78 14.93
C GLU A 8 -1.77 3.27 14.78
N ARG A 9 -1.98 4.34 13.99
CA ARG A 9 -3.32 4.87 13.70
C ARG A 9 -4.16 3.88 12.90
N MET A 10 -3.55 3.20 11.92
CA MET A 10 -4.22 2.11 11.19
C MET A 10 -4.61 0.96 12.11
N VAL A 11 -3.74 0.57 13.06
CA VAL A 11 -4.09 -0.45 14.05
C VAL A 11 -5.23 0.01 14.95
N ALA A 12 -5.28 1.29 15.34
CA ALA A 12 -6.38 1.85 16.13
C ALA A 12 -7.74 1.72 15.42
N CYS A 13 -7.78 1.85 14.09
CA CYS A 13 -8.98 1.62 13.29
C CYS A 13 -9.48 0.17 13.30
N ALA A 14 -8.71 -0.81 13.80
CA ALA A 14 -9.14 -2.20 13.91
C ALA A 14 -9.89 -2.52 15.23
N ALA A 15 -10.08 -1.53 16.10
CA ALA A 15 -10.92 -1.70 17.29
C ALA A 15 -12.39 -1.92 16.87
N ASP A 16 -13.16 -2.61 17.72
CA ASP A 16 -14.56 -2.99 17.44
C ASP A 16 -15.51 -1.81 17.70
N PHE A 17 -15.47 -0.81 16.81
CA PHE A 17 -16.36 0.35 16.87
C PHE A 17 -17.80 -0.06 16.52
N PRO A 18 -18.82 0.59 17.12
CA PRO A 18 -20.20 0.42 16.71
C PRO A 18 -20.42 0.78 15.24
N LYS A 19 -21.38 0.12 14.58
CA LYS A 19 -21.69 0.23 13.13
C LYS A 19 -21.79 1.67 12.58
N ASN A 20 -22.17 2.64 13.40
CA ASN A 20 -22.44 4.01 12.97
C ASN A 20 -21.44 5.03 13.54
N GLU A 21 -20.31 4.55 14.06
CA GLU A 21 -19.23 5.40 14.58
C GLU A 21 -18.03 5.32 13.65
N SER A 22 -17.43 6.47 13.36
CA SER A 22 -16.24 6.54 12.50
C SER A 22 -14.97 6.40 13.34
N GLU A 23 -14.06 5.55 12.90
CA GLU A 23 -12.76 5.34 13.55
C GLU A 23 -11.75 6.46 13.25
N ILE A 24 -12.03 7.32 12.26
CA ILE A 24 -11.08 8.31 11.73
C ILE A 24 -10.62 9.31 12.79
N SER A 25 -11.54 10.04 13.41
CA SER A 25 -11.19 11.05 14.41
C SER A 25 -10.57 10.42 15.68
N PRO A 26 -11.12 9.32 16.25
CA PRO A 26 -10.48 8.62 17.36
C PRO A 26 -9.06 8.11 17.06
N ALA A 27 -8.78 7.69 15.82
CA ALA A 27 -7.45 7.26 15.39
C ALA A 27 -6.49 8.43 15.09
N GLY A 28 -6.94 9.69 15.20
CA GLY A 28 -6.14 10.87 14.89
C GLY A 28 -5.79 10.98 13.40
N LEU A 29 -6.73 10.60 12.52
CA LEU A 29 -6.63 10.73 11.07
C LEU A 29 -7.55 11.85 10.57
N SER A 30 -7.23 12.40 9.41
CA SER A 30 -8.12 13.32 8.68
C SER A 30 -8.51 12.77 7.32
N LEU A 31 -9.58 13.33 6.75
CA LEU A 31 -10.08 12.98 5.43
C LEU A 31 -9.86 14.13 4.44
N THR A 32 -9.65 13.75 3.18
CA THR A 32 -9.52 14.66 2.05
C THR A 32 -10.42 14.20 0.90
N PRO A 33 -11.15 15.11 0.24
CA PRO A 33 -11.98 14.76 -0.90
C PRO A 33 -11.20 14.09 -2.03
N SER A 34 -11.80 13.05 -2.60
CA SER A 34 -11.34 12.41 -3.82
C SER A 34 -11.73 13.22 -5.06
N GLU A 35 -11.05 12.99 -6.18
CA GLU A 35 -11.28 13.68 -7.46
C GLU A 35 -12.29 12.97 -8.37
N HIS A 36 -12.36 11.63 -8.34
CA HIS A 36 -13.14 10.83 -9.28
C HIS A 36 -14.28 10.02 -8.64
N ILE A 37 -14.39 10.02 -7.30
CA ILE A 37 -15.43 9.32 -6.52
C ILE A 37 -15.89 10.17 -5.32
N ASP A 38 -17.07 9.85 -4.77
CA ASP A 38 -17.68 10.60 -3.66
C ASP A 38 -17.15 10.21 -2.26
N VAL A 39 -16.20 9.27 -2.18
CA VAL A 39 -15.62 8.79 -0.92
C VAL A 39 -14.28 9.47 -0.69
N GLU A 40 -14.06 10.04 0.48
CA GLU A 40 -12.82 10.70 0.87
C GLU A 40 -11.68 9.69 1.14
N TYR A 41 -10.43 10.15 1.05
CA TYR A 41 -9.25 9.36 1.42
C TYR A 41 -8.56 9.92 2.68
N ILE A 42 -7.78 9.08 3.37
CA ILE A 42 -7.02 9.47 4.56
C ILE A 42 -5.88 10.40 4.17
N SER A 43 -5.88 11.64 4.67
CA SER A 43 -4.90 12.66 4.30
C SER A 43 -3.46 12.27 4.62
N GLU A 44 -3.25 11.54 5.71
CA GLU A 44 -1.91 11.11 6.13
C GLU A 44 -1.38 9.90 5.37
N ALA A 45 -2.21 9.25 4.54
CA ALA A 45 -1.80 8.08 3.79
C ALA A 45 -0.67 8.45 2.80
N PRO A 46 0.42 7.67 2.73
CA PRO A 46 1.49 7.89 1.76
C PRO A 46 0.98 7.79 0.32
N VAL A 47 0.07 6.85 0.06
CA VAL A 47 -0.63 6.66 -1.21
C VAL A 47 -2.07 6.31 -0.92
N ALA A 48 -3.02 6.88 -1.66
CA ALA A 48 -4.42 6.47 -1.68
C ALA A 48 -4.85 6.14 -3.12
N LEU A 49 -5.67 5.11 -3.26
CA LEU A 49 -6.20 4.68 -4.55
C LEU A 49 -7.71 4.92 -4.54
N GLU A 50 -8.18 5.71 -5.49
CA GLU A 50 -9.60 5.85 -5.72
C GLU A 50 -10.08 4.67 -6.54
N CYS A 51 -11.07 3.94 -6.02
CA CYS A 51 -11.52 2.70 -6.61
C CYS A 51 -13.03 2.72 -6.87
N ARG A 52 -13.44 2.29 -8.06
CA ARG A 52 -14.85 1.97 -8.34
C ARG A 52 -15.07 0.46 -8.25
N ARG A 53 -16.14 0.05 -7.57
CA ARG A 53 -16.48 -1.36 -7.40
C ARG A 53 -16.82 -2.00 -8.75
N VAL A 54 -16.07 -3.02 -9.12
CA VAL A 54 -16.35 -3.87 -10.30
C VAL A 54 -17.29 -5.00 -9.90
N THR A 55 -16.96 -5.75 -8.84
CA THR A 55 -17.80 -6.84 -8.34
C THR A 55 -17.47 -7.18 -6.88
N VAL A 56 -18.36 -7.92 -6.22
CA VAL A 56 -18.14 -8.52 -4.91
C VAL A 56 -18.52 -10.00 -4.98
N LEU A 57 -17.58 -10.87 -4.66
CA LEU A 57 -17.77 -12.31 -4.63
C LEU A 57 -17.93 -12.77 -3.18
N GLN A 58 -19.09 -13.32 -2.84
CA GLN A 58 -19.33 -13.87 -1.51
C GLN A 58 -18.85 -15.31 -1.42
N PHE A 59 -17.92 -15.59 -0.50
CA PHE A 59 -17.37 -16.92 -0.27
C PHE A 59 -17.96 -17.61 0.96
N ALA A 60 -18.46 -16.83 1.93
CA ALA A 60 -19.20 -17.29 3.08
C ALA A 60 -20.13 -16.18 3.59
N LYS A 61 -21.07 -16.50 4.50
CA LYS A 61 -21.99 -15.51 5.10
C LYS A 61 -21.29 -14.31 5.76
N THR A 62 -20.03 -14.47 6.15
CA THR A 62 -19.21 -13.46 6.85
C THR A 62 -17.94 -13.10 6.08
N ARG A 63 -17.82 -13.48 4.80
CA ARG A 63 -16.59 -13.27 4.03
C ARG A 63 -16.88 -12.99 2.55
N ASP A 64 -16.49 -11.79 2.14
CA ASP A 64 -16.60 -11.30 0.78
C ASP A 64 -15.20 -10.96 0.22
N LEU A 65 -15.05 -11.05 -1.10
CA LEU A 65 -13.93 -10.51 -1.86
C LEU A 65 -14.44 -9.37 -2.75
N ALA A 66 -14.02 -8.15 -2.45
CA ALA A 66 -14.30 -6.99 -3.29
C ALA A 66 -13.23 -6.82 -4.36
N ILE A 67 -13.66 -6.62 -5.61
CA ILE A 67 -12.80 -6.30 -6.76
C ILE A 67 -13.15 -4.89 -7.23
N GLY A 68 -12.13 -4.03 -7.32
CA GLY A 68 -12.28 -2.65 -7.74
C GLY A 68 -11.32 -2.28 -8.87
N GLU A 69 -11.75 -1.33 -9.69
CA GLU A 69 -10.94 -0.65 -10.71
C GLU A 69 -10.35 0.62 -10.10
N ILE A 70 -9.04 0.81 -10.23
CA ILE A 70 -8.37 2.05 -9.82
C ILE A 70 -8.69 3.12 -10.86
N VAL A 71 -9.35 4.18 -10.43
CA VAL A 71 -9.72 5.33 -11.26
C VAL A 71 -8.91 6.59 -10.94
N GLY A 72 -8.15 6.57 -9.84
CA GLY A 72 -7.29 7.68 -9.41
C GLY A 72 -6.23 7.23 -8.40
N LEU A 73 -5.15 8.01 -8.30
CA LEU A 73 -4.07 7.79 -7.34
C LEU A 73 -3.64 9.13 -6.74
N HIS A 74 -3.63 9.19 -5.42
CA HIS A 74 -3.00 10.26 -4.64
C HIS A 74 -1.72 9.73 -4.02
N ALA A 75 -0.65 10.51 -4.07
CA ALA A 75 0.61 10.20 -3.40
C ALA A 75 1.13 11.45 -2.69
N LYS A 76 1.81 11.26 -1.55
CA LYS A 76 2.54 12.35 -0.91
C LYS A 76 3.55 12.96 -1.90
N GLU A 77 3.73 14.27 -1.80
CA GLU A 77 4.67 15.02 -2.62
C GLU A 77 6.06 14.36 -2.59
N GLY A 78 6.66 14.20 -3.78
CA GLY A 78 7.99 13.57 -3.93
C GLY A 78 8.05 12.06 -3.70
N LEU A 79 6.93 11.39 -3.38
CA LEU A 79 6.89 9.93 -3.21
C LEU A 79 6.90 9.19 -4.55
N ILE A 80 6.25 9.76 -5.57
CA ILE A 80 6.23 9.22 -6.92
C ILE A 80 6.74 10.30 -7.87
N ASP A 81 7.75 9.95 -8.66
CA ASP A 81 8.25 10.80 -9.73
C ASP A 81 7.21 10.90 -10.85
N PRO A 82 6.72 12.10 -11.20
CA PRO A 82 5.68 12.26 -12.21
C PRO A 82 6.17 11.96 -13.63
N GLU A 83 7.47 12.00 -13.92
CA GLU A 83 8.04 11.70 -15.23
C GLU A 83 8.29 10.19 -15.37
N THR A 84 9.02 9.59 -14.44
CA THR A 84 9.41 8.18 -14.52
C THR A 84 8.35 7.22 -13.98
N LYS A 85 7.36 7.74 -13.24
CA LYS A 85 6.32 6.97 -12.54
C LYS A 85 6.90 5.98 -11.52
N ARG A 86 8.12 6.22 -11.05
CA ARG A 86 8.79 5.39 -10.06
C ARG A 86 8.57 5.92 -8.65
N ILE A 87 8.54 5.00 -7.70
CA ILE A 87 8.47 5.32 -6.27
C ILE A 87 9.86 5.73 -5.79
N ASN A 88 9.91 6.81 -5.04
CA ASN A 88 11.07 7.18 -4.24
C ASN A 88 11.11 6.31 -2.97
N TRP A 89 11.91 5.25 -3.02
CA TRP A 89 12.01 4.28 -1.93
C TRP A 89 12.67 4.83 -0.67
N ASP A 90 13.48 5.90 -0.77
CA ASP A 90 14.10 6.56 0.39
C ASP A 90 13.04 7.25 1.27
N ASN A 91 11.94 7.66 0.65
CA ASN A 91 10.83 8.36 1.29
C ASN A 91 9.58 7.49 1.50
N TYR A 92 9.65 6.17 1.18
CA TYR A 92 8.54 5.26 1.37
C TYR A 92 8.90 4.05 2.22
N ASN A 93 8.22 3.88 3.36
CA ASN A 93 8.43 2.75 4.28
C ASN A 93 7.13 1.97 4.55
N PRO A 94 6.54 1.30 3.53
CA PRO A 94 5.35 0.49 3.73
C PRO A 94 5.62 -0.63 4.74
N ILE A 95 4.58 -1.00 5.50
CA ILE A 95 4.65 -2.13 6.43
C ILE A 95 3.92 -3.34 5.85
N GLY A 96 4.46 -4.54 6.13
CA GLY A 96 3.78 -5.80 5.84
C GLY A 96 3.03 -6.32 7.07
N ARG A 97 1.84 -6.90 6.87
CA ARG A 97 1.12 -7.63 7.94
C ARG A 97 1.60 -9.08 7.97
N LEU A 98 1.97 -9.57 9.15
CA LEU A 98 2.27 -10.98 9.42
C LEU A 98 1.12 -11.62 10.24
N TYR A 99 1.37 -12.77 10.85
CA TYR A 99 0.42 -13.46 11.72
C TYR A 99 0.14 -12.66 13.02
N ALA A 100 -1.09 -12.79 13.53
CA ALA A 100 -1.55 -12.15 14.75
C ALA A 100 -1.30 -10.63 14.74
N ASN A 101 -0.62 -10.09 15.75
CA ASN A 101 -0.30 -8.68 15.91
C ASN A 101 1.09 -8.30 15.37
N GLN A 102 1.71 -9.17 14.56
CA GLN A 102 3.05 -8.92 14.05
C GLN A 102 3.02 -8.18 12.70
N TYR A 103 4.00 -7.30 12.54
CA TYR A 103 4.25 -6.51 11.34
C TYR A 103 5.74 -6.55 11.00
N ILE A 104 6.06 -6.36 9.73
CA ILE A 104 7.43 -6.29 9.24
C ILE A 104 7.69 -4.92 8.61
N ARG A 105 8.84 -4.33 8.93
CA ARG A 105 9.37 -3.15 8.24
C ARG A 105 10.05 -3.57 6.96
N THR A 106 10.01 -2.72 5.95
CA THR A 106 10.55 -3.03 4.62
C THR A 106 11.86 -2.32 4.34
N HIS A 107 12.73 -2.06 5.33
CA HIS A 107 13.97 -1.30 5.09
C HIS A 107 15.06 -2.11 4.38
N ASP A 108 15.08 -3.43 4.56
CA ASP A 108 16.07 -4.30 3.92
C ASP A 108 15.63 -4.62 2.49
N ARG A 109 15.88 -3.67 1.58
CA ARG A 109 15.51 -3.77 0.16
C ARG A 109 16.76 -3.88 -0.69
N PHE A 110 16.67 -4.74 -1.69
CA PHE A 110 17.65 -4.86 -2.76
C PHE A 110 16.92 -5.02 -4.10
N SER A 111 17.62 -4.70 -5.19
CA SER A 111 17.08 -4.81 -6.54
C SER A 111 17.78 -5.95 -7.27
N MET A 112 17.02 -6.73 -8.04
CA MET A 112 17.56 -7.75 -8.92
C MET A 112 16.99 -7.53 -10.32
N ASP A 113 17.88 -7.37 -11.30
CA ASP A 113 17.48 -7.31 -12.70
C ASP A 113 17.08 -8.70 -13.18
N ILE A 114 16.00 -8.79 -13.95
CA ILE A 114 15.62 -10.04 -14.62
C ILE A 114 16.60 -10.27 -15.77
N PRO A 115 17.42 -11.34 -15.76
CA PRO A 115 18.38 -11.59 -16.82
C PRO A 115 17.68 -11.99 -18.12
N SER A 116 18.32 -11.70 -19.25
CA SER A 116 17.84 -12.21 -20.54
C SER A 116 18.10 -13.72 -20.67
N PRO A 117 17.37 -14.46 -21.54
CA PRO A 117 17.69 -15.85 -21.83
C PRO A 117 19.14 -16.05 -22.30
N GLU A 118 19.69 -15.10 -23.04
CA GLU A 118 21.09 -15.14 -23.51
C GLU A 118 22.09 -15.04 -22.35
N ASP A 119 21.83 -14.19 -21.36
CA ASP A 119 22.66 -14.07 -20.16
C ASP A 119 22.65 -15.38 -19.36
N ILE A 120 21.50 -16.04 -19.27
CA ILE A 120 21.36 -17.34 -18.61
C ILE A 120 22.17 -18.40 -19.36
N ILE A 121 21.97 -18.52 -20.68
CA ILE A 121 22.62 -19.54 -21.51
C ILE A 121 24.15 -19.33 -21.53
N SER A 122 24.60 -18.08 -21.53
CA SER A 122 26.04 -17.73 -21.53
C SER A 122 26.68 -17.75 -20.13
N GLY A 123 25.92 -18.08 -19.07
CA GLY A 123 26.42 -18.14 -17.70
C GLY A 123 26.72 -16.77 -17.07
N LYS A 124 26.24 -15.67 -17.66
CA LYS A 124 26.39 -14.29 -17.18
C LYS A 124 25.31 -13.88 -16.18
N ILE A 125 24.87 -14.81 -15.34
CA ILE A 125 23.92 -14.49 -14.29
C ILE A 125 24.66 -13.70 -13.22
N LYS A 126 24.19 -12.47 -12.93
CA LYS A 126 24.67 -11.73 -11.76
C LYS A 126 24.20 -12.49 -10.52
N ASN A 127 25.13 -13.10 -9.78
CA ASN A 127 24.82 -13.70 -8.50
C ASN A 127 24.45 -12.60 -7.50
N PHE A 128 23.54 -12.93 -6.58
CA PHE A 128 23.26 -12.11 -5.41
C PHE A 128 24.58 -11.85 -4.68
N THR A 129 25.05 -10.60 -4.75
CA THR A 129 26.20 -10.12 -3.98
C THR A 129 25.62 -9.19 -2.94
N GLU A 130 25.84 -9.51 -1.65
CA GLU A 130 25.45 -8.68 -0.50
C GLU A 130 26.29 -7.38 -0.41
N GLU A 131 26.64 -6.76 -1.53
CA GLU A 131 27.37 -5.49 -1.51
C GLU A 131 26.37 -4.34 -1.37
N LYS A 132 26.41 -3.74 -0.17
CA LYS A 132 25.75 -2.50 0.22
C LYS A 132 26.21 -1.32 -0.64
#